data_AF-A0A2D8YI49-F1
#
_entry.id   AF-A0A2D8YI49-F1
#
_cell.length_a   1.000
_cell.length_b   1.000
_cell.length_c   1.000
_cell.angle_alpha   90.00
_cell.angle_beta   90.00
_cell.angle_gamma   90.00
#
_symmetry.space_group_name_H-M   'P 1'
#
loop_
_entity.id
_entity.type
_entity.pdbx_description
1 polymer ?
#
loop_
_entity_poly.entity_id
_entity_poly.type
_entity_poly.pdbx_seq_one_letter_code
_entity_poly.pdbx_strand_id
1 'polypeptide(L)'
;MERVKSVNHGYTVLMYQDRDAGEKVEDRDAILLVQAGGLVMEGGLPSLTLRSLAQAAGVSPSLVTYRFGSREMLVRRMFEAARVRDGAFWQRMEERTGGLALSPGGLAGLMAGLAMTAVTAGAREQVLRWACASEAARVPALQDISRDWSRHGLAFWRSILARAGCDEALAPAMSACMLWVIRVGLTAPGEALLTHSWMMDLAHRLAARLFGEGVVSAADSPARQQIEALAQRGRTPAEGPRKPTPERIIDAAAKLAGERGPGALTHRLIAKEAGVSLSSMTHHFASLGEIQHRAFAKLYEHARKASVPDLPANLSIDTFTREIMPAILRRAEAQGHSAIAMDEIILAASRASHTEALGSGLMALVGQSSTVMLKAMAGDMETDRLDGQLFRFVITGLNEQADLQPEDQRDTWFAENCALLLRRYLKGRASDDTQGRAG
;
A
#
# COMPACT_ATOMS: atom_id res chain seq x y z
N MET A 1 47.60 8.01 -9.40
CA MET A 1 47.36 6.61 -9.00
C MET A 1 45.95 6.53 -8.46
N GLU A 2 44.95 6.56 -9.35
CA GLU A 2 44.33 5.44 -10.08
C GLU A 2 43.24 4.70 -9.29
N ARG A 3 42.05 4.74 -9.89
CA ARG A 3 40.79 4.13 -9.44
C ARG A 3 40.83 2.65 -9.78
N VAL A 4 40.38 1.80 -8.85
CA VAL A 4 40.09 0.39 -9.16
C VAL A 4 38.64 0.26 -9.60
N LYS A 5 38.47 -0.19 -10.85
CA LYS A 5 37.22 -0.63 -11.48
C LYS A 5 37.04 -2.14 -11.32
N SER A 6 35.76 -2.53 -11.24
CA SER A 6 35.11 -3.75 -11.72
C SER A 6 35.75 -5.13 -11.49
N VAL A 7 34.98 -6.02 -10.87
CA VAL A 7 35.14 -7.47 -11.04
C VAL A 7 33.99 -8.00 -11.88
N ASN A 8 34.37 -8.61 -12.99
CA ASN A 8 33.55 -9.27 -14.00
C ASN A 8 33.49 -10.76 -13.65
N HIS A 9 32.32 -11.41 -13.68
CA HIS A 9 32.23 -12.88 -13.68
C HIS A 9 31.46 -13.32 -14.92
N GLY A 10 32.18 -13.98 -15.82
CA GLY A 10 31.71 -14.42 -17.11
C GLY A 10 30.81 -15.65 -17.04
N TYR A 11 29.92 -15.74 -18.03
CA TYR A 11 29.24 -16.97 -18.39
C TYR A 11 29.60 -17.29 -19.84
N THR A 12 30.19 -18.46 -20.03
CA THR A 12 30.59 -19.04 -21.31
C THR A 12 29.37 -19.53 -22.07
N VAL A 13 29.27 -19.14 -23.34
CA VAL A 13 28.24 -19.58 -24.29
C VAL A 13 28.65 -20.93 -24.89
N LEU A 14 27.81 -21.96 -24.72
CA LEU A 14 27.84 -23.19 -25.52
C LEU A 14 26.65 -23.18 -26.48
N MET A 15 26.94 -23.23 -27.78
CA MET A 15 25.96 -23.31 -28.87
C MET A 15 25.55 -24.77 -29.10
N TYR A 16 24.24 -25.09 -29.11
CA TYR A 16 23.69 -26.21 -29.89
C TYR A 16 22.16 -26.09 -30.12
N GLN A 17 21.80 -25.89 -31.40
CA GLN A 17 20.57 -26.26 -32.15
C GLN A 17 19.14 -25.90 -31.66
N ASP A 18 18.64 -24.79 -32.22
CA ASP A 18 17.33 -24.57 -32.87
C ASP A 18 16.03 -25.22 -32.31
N ARG A 19 15.83 -25.12 -30.99
CA ARG A 19 14.49 -24.97 -30.35
C ARG A 19 14.30 -23.60 -29.67
N ASP A 20 15.27 -22.71 -29.82
CA ASP A 20 15.57 -21.56 -28.96
C ASP A 20 14.81 -20.24 -29.28
N ALA A 21 14.14 -20.13 -30.42
CA ALA A 21 13.66 -18.82 -30.88
C ALA A 21 12.48 -18.27 -30.03
N GLY A 22 11.57 -19.14 -29.58
CA GLY A 22 10.46 -18.77 -28.70
C GLY A 22 10.91 -18.47 -27.27
N GLU A 23 11.77 -19.33 -26.72
CA GLU A 23 12.29 -19.22 -25.35
C GLU A 23 13.20 -17.99 -25.19
N LYS A 24 14.04 -17.67 -26.20
CA LYS A 24 14.84 -16.42 -26.23
C LYS A 24 13.98 -15.16 -26.35
N VAL A 25 12.79 -15.25 -26.95
CA VAL A 25 11.88 -14.11 -27.10
C VAL A 25 11.11 -13.86 -25.80
N GLU A 26 10.66 -14.91 -25.11
CA GLU A 26 10.01 -14.84 -23.80
C GLU A 26 10.97 -14.33 -22.72
N ASP A 27 12.22 -14.80 -22.72
CA ASP A 27 13.25 -14.35 -21.77
C ASP A 27 13.59 -12.85 -21.98
N ARG A 28 13.66 -12.40 -23.24
CA ARG A 28 13.86 -10.97 -23.56
C ARG A 28 12.68 -10.10 -23.16
N ASP A 29 11.45 -10.58 -23.34
CA ASP A 29 10.25 -9.86 -22.89
C ASP A 29 10.23 -9.77 -21.37
N ALA A 30 10.59 -10.84 -20.65
CA ALA A 30 10.69 -10.85 -19.20
C ALA A 30 11.68 -9.79 -18.70
N ILE A 31 12.86 -9.68 -19.33
CA ILE A 31 13.86 -8.65 -19.01
C ILE A 31 13.28 -7.24 -19.23
N LEU A 32 12.64 -7.00 -20.37
CA LEU A 32 12.03 -5.69 -20.67
C LEU A 32 10.91 -5.32 -19.68
N LEU A 33 10.10 -6.29 -19.25
CA LEU A 33 9.05 -6.06 -18.25
C LEU A 33 9.62 -5.81 -16.85
N VAL A 34 10.76 -6.41 -16.50
CA VAL A 34 11.50 -6.08 -15.28
C VAL A 34 12.04 -4.65 -15.33
N GLN A 35 12.61 -4.23 -16.46
CA GLN A 35 13.09 -2.85 -16.66
C GLN A 35 11.93 -1.84 -16.63
N ALA A 36 10.78 -2.18 -17.23
CA ALA A 36 9.56 -1.39 -17.14
C ALA A 36 9.14 -1.18 -15.66
N GLY A 37 9.20 -2.25 -14.86
CA GLY A 37 8.97 -2.17 -13.42
C GLY A 37 9.95 -1.21 -12.71
N GLY A 38 11.23 -1.23 -13.09
CA GLY A 38 12.23 -0.30 -12.58
C GLY A 38 11.89 1.17 -12.86
N LEU A 39 11.44 1.50 -14.07
CA LEU A 39 11.01 2.86 -14.40
C LEU A 39 9.82 3.33 -13.54
N VAL A 40 8.90 2.43 -13.20
CA VAL A 40 7.75 2.73 -12.34
C VAL A 40 8.17 2.90 -10.87
N MET A 41 9.20 2.19 -10.41
CA MET A 41 9.79 2.40 -9.08
C MET A 41 10.34 3.82 -8.95
N GLU A 42 11.06 4.30 -9.97
CA GLU A 42 11.72 5.60 -9.94
C GLU A 42 10.74 6.76 -10.18
N GLY A 43 9.90 6.66 -11.21
CA GLY A 43 9.10 7.78 -11.71
C GLY A 43 7.58 7.59 -11.64
N GLY A 44 7.11 6.48 -11.06
CA GLY A 44 5.69 6.12 -11.08
C GLY A 44 5.18 5.70 -12.46
N LEU A 45 3.90 5.31 -12.54
CA LEU A 45 3.34 4.79 -13.79
C LEU A 45 3.41 5.75 -15.00
N PRO A 46 3.27 7.09 -14.84
CA PRO A 46 3.41 8.02 -15.96
C PRO A 46 4.80 8.03 -16.61
N SER A 47 5.87 7.63 -15.90
CA SER A 47 7.22 7.56 -16.47
C SER A 47 7.37 6.43 -17.50
N LEU A 48 6.51 5.41 -17.43
CA LEU A 48 6.55 4.26 -18.31
C LEU A 48 5.91 4.59 -19.66
N THR A 49 6.75 4.67 -20.69
CA THR A 49 6.35 4.84 -22.09
C THR A 49 7.17 3.87 -22.95
N LEU A 50 6.71 3.58 -24.17
CA LEU A 50 7.47 2.74 -25.11
C LEU A 50 8.88 3.32 -25.36
N ARG A 51 8.99 4.66 -25.40
CA ARG A 51 10.27 5.37 -25.59
C ARG A 51 11.18 5.28 -24.38
N SER A 52 10.68 5.54 -23.18
CA SER A 52 11.49 5.48 -21.96
C SER A 52 11.97 4.06 -21.68
N LEU A 53 11.14 3.04 -21.97
CA LEU A 53 11.57 1.64 -21.91
C LEU A 53 12.65 1.32 -22.95
N ALA A 54 12.48 1.74 -24.21
CA ALA A 54 13.48 1.52 -25.25
C ALA A 54 14.84 2.13 -24.87
N GLN A 55 14.83 3.36 -24.35
CA GLN A 55 16.01 4.05 -23.86
C GLN A 55 16.66 3.32 -22.68
N ALA A 56 15.88 2.93 -21.67
CA ALA A 56 16.39 2.23 -20.49
C ALA A 56 17.00 0.87 -20.84
N ALA A 57 16.40 0.16 -21.80
CA ALA A 57 16.86 -1.16 -22.23
C ALA A 57 17.96 -1.11 -23.32
N GLY A 58 18.34 0.07 -23.82
CA GLY A 58 19.32 0.20 -24.90
C GLY A 58 18.88 -0.41 -26.23
N VAL A 59 17.58 -0.43 -26.51
CA VAL A 59 16.99 -1.00 -27.73
C VAL A 59 16.27 0.06 -28.56
N SER A 60 15.92 -0.26 -29.82
CA SER A 60 15.19 0.67 -30.67
C SER A 60 13.73 0.83 -30.22
N PRO A 61 13.13 2.04 -30.30
CA PRO A 61 11.71 2.23 -30.04
C PRO A 61 10.81 1.32 -30.90
N SER A 62 11.19 1.08 -32.16
CA SER A 62 10.46 0.19 -33.06
C SER A 62 10.39 -1.25 -32.55
N LEU A 63 11.44 -1.75 -31.87
CA LEU A 63 11.42 -3.09 -31.26
C LEU A 63 10.40 -3.15 -30.12
N VAL A 64 10.33 -2.12 -29.28
CA VAL A 64 9.40 -2.05 -28.16
C VAL A 64 7.95 -1.92 -28.67
N THR A 65 7.71 -1.07 -29.68
CA THR A 65 6.42 -0.99 -30.36
C THR A 65 6.01 -2.31 -31.01
N TYR A 66 6.94 -2.99 -31.68
CA TYR A 66 6.67 -4.31 -32.27
C TYR A 66 6.28 -5.36 -31.22
N ARG A 67 6.93 -5.35 -30.04
CA ARG A 67 6.70 -6.35 -28.98
C ARG A 67 5.47 -6.10 -28.13
N PHE A 68 5.20 -4.84 -27.81
CA PHE A 68 4.15 -4.48 -26.85
C PHE A 68 2.97 -3.73 -27.49
N GLY A 69 3.12 -3.22 -28.71
CA GLY A 69 2.09 -2.46 -29.40
C GLY A 69 1.89 -1.06 -28.81
N SER A 70 1.18 -0.98 -27.69
CA SER A 70 0.79 0.29 -27.04
C SER A 70 1.32 0.40 -25.61
N ARG A 71 1.23 1.60 -25.04
CA ARG A 71 1.58 1.82 -23.63
C ARG A 71 0.66 1.04 -22.70
N GLU A 72 -0.62 0.99 -23.00
CA GLU A 72 -1.65 0.30 -22.22
C GLU A 72 -1.35 -1.21 -22.17
N MET A 73 -1.00 -1.79 -23.32
CA MET A 73 -0.62 -3.19 -23.40
C MET A 73 0.72 -3.47 -22.68
N LEU A 74 1.70 -2.57 -22.80
CA LEU A 74 2.94 -2.65 -22.02
C LEU A 74 2.67 -2.65 -20.51
N VAL A 75 1.83 -1.72 -20.02
CA VAL A 75 1.45 -1.61 -18.60
C VAL A 75 0.76 -2.88 -18.13
N ARG A 76 -0.21 -3.39 -18.89
CA ARG A 76 -0.93 -4.63 -18.57
C ARG A 76 0.03 -5.82 -18.47
N ARG A 77 0.88 -6.03 -19.48
CA ARG A 77 1.87 -7.12 -19.50
C ARG A 77 2.88 -7.00 -18.37
N MET A 78 3.28 -5.78 -18.00
CA MET A 78 4.18 -5.53 -16.86
C MET A 78 3.53 -5.95 -15.54
N PHE A 79 2.28 -5.53 -15.29
CA PHE A 79 1.56 -5.93 -14.08
C PHE A 79 1.31 -7.43 -14.03
N GLU A 80 0.95 -8.07 -15.15
CA GLU A 80 0.77 -9.51 -15.21
C GLU A 80 2.07 -10.27 -14.89
N ALA A 81 3.21 -9.87 -15.47
CA ALA A 81 4.49 -10.48 -15.18
C ALA A 81 4.94 -10.25 -13.71
N ALA A 82 4.64 -9.07 -13.15
CA ALA A 82 4.90 -8.79 -11.74
C ALA A 82 4.01 -9.64 -10.81
N ARG A 83 2.73 -9.85 -11.16
CA ARG A 83 1.82 -10.74 -10.45
C ARG A 83 2.34 -12.17 -10.41
N VAL A 84 2.84 -12.69 -11.54
CA VAL A 84 3.42 -14.03 -11.60
C VAL A 84 4.66 -14.15 -10.70
N ARG A 85 5.56 -13.15 -10.72
CA ARG A 85 6.74 -13.13 -9.85
C ARG A 85 6.39 -13.04 -8.37
N ASP A 86 5.40 -12.23 -8.01
CA ASP A 86 4.88 -12.16 -6.64
C ASP A 86 4.24 -13.50 -6.22
N GLY A 87 3.50 -14.16 -7.12
CA GLY A 87 2.98 -15.51 -6.87
C GLY A 87 4.09 -16.52 -6.54
N ALA A 88 5.19 -16.49 -7.29
CA ALA A 88 6.36 -17.30 -7.00
C ALA A 88 7.03 -16.93 -5.67
N PHE A 89 6.99 -15.65 -5.26
CA PHE A 89 7.42 -15.24 -3.93
C PHE A 89 6.60 -15.91 -2.84
N TRP A 90 5.26 -15.87 -2.92
CA TRP A 90 4.38 -16.51 -1.95
C TRP A 90 4.55 -18.03 -1.91
N GLN A 91 4.73 -18.70 -3.05
CA GLN A 91 5.04 -20.13 -3.11
C GLN A 91 6.34 -20.47 -2.35
N ARG A 92 7.41 -19.69 -2.57
CA ARG A 92 8.66 -19.87 -1.82
C ARG A 92 8.48 -19.65 -0.32
N MET A 93 7.61 -18.72 0.10
CA MET A 93 7.33 -18.52 1.52
C MET A 93 6.56 -19.70 2.12
N GLU A 94 5.61 -20.28 1.38
CA GLU A 94 4.90 -21.50 1.78
C GLU A 94 5.88 -22.67 1.97
N GLU A 95 6.75 -22.92 0.99
CA GLU A 95 7.79 -23.96 1.06
C GLU A 95 8.73 -23.77 2.25
N ARG A 96 9.26 -22.55 2.44
CA ARG A 96 10.20 -22.23 3.53
C ARG A 96 9.56 -22.34 4.91
N THR A 97 8.26 -22.09 5.02
CA THR A 97 7.54 -22.22 6.28
C THR A 97 7.07 -23.63 6.53
N GLY A 98 7.05 -24.52 5.52
CA GLY A 98 6.48 -25.88 5.58
C GLY A 98 6.93 -26.73 6.77
N GLY A 99 8.20 -26.62 7.18
CA GLY A 99 8.76 -27.36 8.33
C GLY A 99 8.62 -26.67 9.69
N LEU A 100 8.03 -25.47 9.75
CA LEU A 100 7.87 -24.75 11.02
C LEU A 100 6.74 -25.37 11.85
N ALA A 101 7.03 -25.63 13.12
CA ALA A 101 6.00 -25.92 14.12
C ALA A 101 5.27 -24.61 14.46
N LEU A 102 4.15 -24.38 13.81
CA LEU A 102 3.35 -23.16 13.99
C LEU A 102 2.42 -23.30 15.19
N SER A 103 2.25 -22.20 15.90
CA SER A 103 1.25 -22.03 16.96
C SER A 103 0.69 -20.61 16.86
N PRO A 104 -0.48 -20.33 17.47
CA PRO A 104 -1.02 -18.98 17.47
C PRO A 104 0.01 -17.97 17.99
N GLY A 105 0.71 -18.33 19.07
CA GLY A 105 1.80 -17.61 19.73
C GLY A 105 3.02 -17.24 18.87
N GLY A 106 3.20 -17.94 17.75
CA GLY A 106 4.33 -17.73 16.83
C GLY A 106 4.00 -16.83 15.63
N LEU A 107 2.71 -16.47 15.46
CA LEU A 107 2.26 -15.78 14.26
C LEU A 107 2.77 -14.35 14.17
N ALA A 108 2.94 -13.65 15.30
CA ALA A 108 3.51 -12.29 15.33
C ALA A 108 4.91 -12.26 14.68
N GLY A 109 5.79 -13.18 15.09
CA GLY A 109 7.14 -13.29 14.55
C GLY A 109 7.17 -13.67 13.07
N LEU A 110 6.30 -14.59 12.65
CA LEU A 110 6.17 -14.98 11.24
C LEU A 110 5.69 -13.80 10.38
N MET A 111 4.66 -13.07 10.83
CA MET A 111 4.16 -11.86 10.16
C MET A 111 5.27 -10.83 9.98
N ALA A 112 5.97 -10.51 11.07
CA ALA A 112 7.11 -9.60 11.08
C ALA A 112 8.20 -10.00 10.07
N GLY A 113 8.65 -11.26 10.12
CA GLY A 113 9.69 -11.78 9.24
C GLY A 113 9.27 -11.81 7.77
N LEU A 114 8.02 -12.17 7.49
CA LEU A 114 7.45 -12.13 6.15
C LEU A 114 7.39 -10.69 5.61
N ALA A 115 6.99 -9.73 6.45
CA ALA A 115 6.84 -8.34 6.03
C ALA A 115 8.21 -7.76 5.68
N MET A 116 9.20 -8.02 6.53
CA MET A 116 10.59 -7.67 6.28
C MET A 116 11.12 -8.30 5.00
N THR A 117 10.83 -9.59 4.77
CA THR A 117 11.26 -10.30 3.56
C THR A 117 10.61 -9.68 2.31
N ALA A 118 9.32 -9.33 2.36
CA ALA A 118 8.63 -8.68 1.26
C ALA A 118 9.19 -7.27 0.97
N VAL A 119 9.53 -6.49 2.00
CA VAL A 119 10.14 -5.17 1.86
C VAL A 119 11.57 -5.24 1.32
N THR A 120 12.36 -6.23 1.74
CA THR A 120 13.79 -6.30 1.38
C THR A 120 14.05 -7.04 0.07
N ALA A 121 13.31 -8.12 -0.19
CA ALA A 121 13.52 -8.98 -1.36
C ALA A 121 12.41 -8.86 -2.42
N GLY A 122 11.26 -8.28 -2.08
CA GLY A 122 10.08 -8.18 -2.96
C GLY A 122 9.57 -6.76 -3.20
N ALA A 123 10.32 -5.71 -2.82
CA ALA A 123 9.84 -4.32 -2.86
C ALA A 123 9.26 -3.91 -4.21
N ARG A 124 9.90 -4.33 -5.31
CA ARG A 124 9.46 -3.97 -6.66
C ARG A 124 8.08 -4.52 -6.96
N GLU A 125 7.88 -5.82 -6.77
CA GLU A 125 6.60 -6.48 -6.98
C GLU A 125 5.52 -5.90 -6.06
N GLN A 126 5.85 -5.58 -4.81
CA GLN A 126 4.91 -4.98 -3.86
C GLN A 126 4.51 -3.55 -4.22
N VAL A 127 5.43 -2.72 -4.71
CA VAL A 127 5.12 -1.39 -5.24
C VAL A 127 4.31 -1.47 -6.53
N LEU A 128 4.63 -2.41 -7.42
CA LEU A 128 3.86 -2.63 -8.65
C LEU A 128 2.45 -3.12 -8.34
N ARG A 129 2.27 -3.98 -7.33
CA ARG A 129 0.96 -4.39 -6.83
C ARG A 129 0.16 -3.20 -6.31
N TRP A 130 0.78 -2.32 -5.52
CA TRP A 130 0.13 -1.10 -5.05
C TRP A 130 -0.26 -0.19 -6.23
N ALA A 131 0.64 0.05 -7.18
CA ALA A 131 0.33 0.83 -8.38
C ALA A 131 -0.79 0.21 -9.23
N CYS A 132 -0.83 -1.12 -9.35
CA CYS A 132 -1.88 -1.84 -10.06
C CYS A 132 -3.24 -1.66 -9.39
N ALA A 133 -3.31 -1.77 -8.05
CA ALA A 133 -4.55 -1.59 -7.30
C ALA A 133 -5.11 -0.16 -7.49
N SER A 134 -4.24 0.85 -7.42
CA SER A 134 -4.65 2.25 -7.66
C SER A 134 -5.08 2.50 -9.11
N GLU A 135 -4.38 1.93 -10.10
CA GLU A 135 -4.72 2.12 -11.50
C GLU A 135 -6.00 1.36 -11.92
N ALA A 136 -6.24 0.17 -11.35
CA ALA A 136 -7.42 -0.65 -11.65
C ALA A 136 -8.75 0.01 -11.24
N ALA A 137 -8.71 0.91 -10.26
CA ALA A 137 -9.87 1.74 -9.91
C ALA A 137 -10.27 2.72 -11.05
N ARG A 138 -9.35 3.02 -11.97
CA ARG A 138 -9.53 3.97 -13.09
C ARG A 138 -9.62 3.27 -14.44
N VAL A 139 -9.00 2.10 -14.56
CA VAL A 139 -8.87 1.36 -15.81
C VAL A 139 -9.52 -0.03 -15.63
N PRO A 140 -10.78 -0.21 -16.10
CA PRO A 140 -11.48 -1.49 -15.99
C PRO A 140 -10.69 -2.67 -16.55
N ALA A 141 -9.90 -2.43 -17.60
CA ALA A 141 -9.02 -3.42 -18.22
C ALA A 141 -7.83 -3.89 -17.34
N LEU A 142 -7.72 -3.43 -16.09
CA LEU A 142 -6.72 -3.91 -15.11
C LEU A 142 -7.38 -4.55 -13.86
N GLN A 143 -8.71 -4.49 -13.74
CA GLN A 143 -9.43 -4.99 -12.57
C GLN A 143 -9.23 -6.49 -12.37
N ASP A 144 -9.17 -7.26 -13.46
CA ASP A 144 -8.92 -8.70 -13.43
C ASP A 144 -7.54 -9.02 -12.85
N ILE A 145 -6.50 -8.29 -13.26
CA ILE A 145 -5.14 -8.46 -12.73
C ILE A 145 -5.10 -8.11 -11.24
N SER A 146 -5.67 -6.96 -10.85
CA SER A 146 -5.71 -6.52 -9.45
C SER A 146 -6.41 -7.54 -8.55
N ARG A 147 -7.62 -7.98 -8.95
CA ARG A 147 -8.41 -9.01 -8.26
C ARG A 147 -7.62 -10.30 -8.09
N ASP A 148 -7.03 -10.81 -9.17
CA ASP A 148 -6.34 -12.08 -9.18
C ASP A 148 -5.05 -12.06 -8.34
N TRP A 149 -4.42 -10.89 -8.22
CA TRP A 149 -3.24 -10.68 -7.36
C TRP A 149 -3.53 -10.91 -5.87
N SER A 150 -4.76 -10.65 -5.43
CA SER A 150 -5.18 -10.85 -4.04
C SER A 150 -5.23 -12.32 -3.60
N ARG A 151 -5.31 -13.26 -4.55
CA ARG A 151 -5.39 -14.70 -4.23
C ARG A 151 -4.13 -15.27 -3.58
N HIS A 152 -2.94 -14.77 -3.92
CA HIS A 152 -1.68 -15.36 -3.44
C HIS A 152 -1.52 -15.24 -1.91
N GLY A 153 -1.68 -14.02 -1.38
CA GLY A 153 -1.60 -13.77 0.07
C GLY A 153 -2.72 -14.47 0.84
N LEU A 154 -3.93 -14.52 0.27
CA LEU A 154 -5.08 -15.20 0.88
C LEU A 154 -4.84 -16.71 1.02
N ALA A 155 -4.32 -17.37 -0.02
CA ALA A 155 -4.01 -18.80 0.01
C ALA A 155 -2.92 -19.12 1.04
N PHE A 156 -1.86 -18.32 1.07
CA PHE A 156 -0.78 -18.45 2.06
C PHE A 156 -1.32 -18.33 3.49
N TRP A 157 -2.07 -17.27 3.81
CA TRP A 157 -2.60 -17.08 5.16
C TRP A 157 -3.59 -18.15 5.59
N ARG A 158 -4.38 -18.69 4.65
CA ARG A 158 -5.26 -19.84 4.94
C ARG A 158 -4.44 -21.07 5.35
N SER A 159 -3.39 -21.40 4.61
CA SER A 159 -2.48 -22.50 4.94
C SER A 159 -1.81 -22.30 6.31
N ILE A 160 -1.26 -21.11 6.56
CA ILE A 160 -0.60 -20.78 7.82
C ILE A 160 -1.56 -20.89 9.02
N LEU A 161 -2.77 -20.35 8.91
CA LEU A 161 -3.76 -20.42 10.00
C LEU A 161 -4.17 -21.87 10.28
N ALA A 162 -4.45 -22.66 9.24
CA ALA A 162 -4.79 -24.07 9.40
C ALA A 162 -3.67 -24.84 10.13
N ARG A 163 -2.41 -24.64 9.70
CA ARG A 163 -1.24 -25.30 10.28
C ARG A 163 -0.91 -24.82 11.70
N ALA A 164 -1.29 -23.60 12.05
CA ALA A 164 -1.17 -23.05 13.40
C ALA A 164 -2.31 -23.46 14.34
N GLY A 165 -3.32 -24.19 13.85
CA GLY A 165 -4.52 -24.55 14.62
C GLY A 165 -5.45 -23.35 14.89
N CYS A 166 -5.42 -22.34 14.03
CA CYS A 166 -6.27 -21.15 14.11
C CYS A 166 -7.48 -21.25 13.19
N ASP A 167 -8.47 -20.38 13.41
CA ASP A 167 -9.65 -20.24 12.55
C ASP A 167 -9.26 -19.70 11.16
N GLU A 168 -9.36 -20.54 10.12
CA GLU A 168 -9.05 -20.19 8.74
C GLU A 168 -9.91 -19.05 8.18
N ALA A 169 -11.08 -18.79 8.77
CA ALA A 169 -11.94 -17.69 8.37
C ALA A 169 -11.29 -16.32 8.62
N LEU A 170 -10.21 -16.24 9.41
CA LEU A 170 -9.42 -15.03 9.60
C LEU A 170 -8.43 -14.75 8.45
N ALA A 171 -8.25 -15.67 7.49
CA ALA A 171 -7.27 -15.51 6.41
C ALA A 171 -7.46 -14.23 5.57
N PRO A 172 -8.70 -13.80 5.21
CA PRO A 172 -8.89 -12.54 4.49
C PRO A 172 -8.39 -11.32 5.25
N ALA A 173 -8.65 -11.27 6.56
CA ALA A 173 -8.18 -10.19 7.42
C ALA A 173 -6.67 -10.21 7.61
N MET A 174 -6.08 -11.39 7.81
CA MET A 174 -4.63 -11.55 7.91
C MET A 174 -3.93 -11.11 6.63
N SER A 175 -4.43 -11.55 5.46
CA SER A 175 -3.92 -11.14 4.15
C SER A 175 -4.06 -9.63 3.92
N ALA A 176 -5.22 -9.06 4.24
CA ALA A 176 -5.48 -7.63 4.15
C ALA A 176 -4.50 -6.82 5.00
N CYS A 177 -4.38 -7.16 6.28
CA CYS A 177 -3.48 -6.45 7.19
C CYS A 177 -2.02 -6.58 6.75
N MET A 178 -1.60 -7.78 6.35
CA MET A 178 -0.24 -8.06 5.91
C MET A 178 0.17 -7.18 4.73
N LEU A 179 -0.71 -7.03 3.73
CA LEU A 179 -0.46 -6.16 2.58
C LEU A 179 -0.13 -4.74 3.01
N TRP A 180 -0.86 -4.19 3.97
CA TRP A 180 -0.66 -2.83 4.46
C TRP A 180 0.55 -2.67 5.38
N VAL A 181 0.85 -3.68 6.22
CA VAL A 181 2.11 -3.71 6.99
C VAL A 181 3.31 -3.66 6.04
N ILE A 182 3.25 -4.36 4.89
CA ILE A 182 4.28 -4.27 3.86
C ILE A 182 4.33 -2.84 3.27
N ARG A 183 3.18 -2.23 2.98
CA ARG A 183 3.13 -0.84 2.47
C ARG A 183 3.78 0.14 3.45
N VAL A 184 3.60 0.00 4.77
CA VAL A 184 4.28 0.82 5.79
C VAL A 184 5.80 0.76 5.61
N GLY A 185 6.37 -0.44 5.47
CA GLY A 185 7.81 -0.63 5.25
C GLY A 185 8.33 -0.04 3.94
N LEU A 186 7.47 0.09 2.93
CA LEU A 186 7.81 0.71 1.65
C LEU A 186 7.76 2.25 1.67
N THR A 187 7.22 2.88 2.73
CA THR A 187 6.97 4.33 2.72
C THR A 187 8.16 5.24 3.09
N ALA A 188 9.21 4.72 3.72
CA ALA A 188 10.42 5.51 4.00
C ALA A 188 11.67 4.62 4.09
N PRO A 189 12.35 4.37 2.96
CA PRO A 189 13.62 3.65 2.97
C PRO A 189 14.71 4.37 3.78
N GLY A 190 14.69 5.71 3.87
CA GLY A 190 15.62 6.49 4.71
C GLY A 190 15.43 6.36 6.23
N GLU A 191 14.24 5.97 6.69
CA GLU A 191 13.90 5.78 8.11
C GLU A 191 13.65 4.31 8.44
N ALA A 192 14.37 3.40 7.79
CA ALA A 192 14.17 1.94 7.88
C ALA A 192 14.06 1.44 9.33
N LEU A 193 14.81 2.00 10.27
CA LEU A 193 14.71 1.62 11.69
C LEU A 193 13.30 1.88 12.25
N LEU A 194 12.75 3.08 12.04
CA LEU A 194 11.45 3.47 12.59
C LEU A 194 10.32 2.74 11.85
N THR A 195 10.38 2.65 10.52
CA THR A 195 9.35 1.94 9.75
C THR A 195 9.33 0.45 10.08
N HIS A 196 10.49 -0.20 10.22
CA HIS A 196 10.55 -1.60 10.64
C HIS A 196 10.04 -1.80 12.07
N SER A 197 10.41 -0.93 13.01
CA SER A 197 9.89 -1.01 14.39
C SER A 197 8.37 -0.89 14.41
N TRP A 198 7.81 0.05 13.65
CA TRP A 198 6.36 0.22 13.54
C TRP A 198 5.69 -1.01 12.89
N MET A 199 6.29 -1.62 11.87
CA MET A 199 5.80 -2.88 11.30
C MET A 199 5.76 -4.00 12.34
N MET A 200 6.78 -4.09 13.22
CA MET A 200 6.79 -5.07 14.30
C MET A 200 5.63 -4.79 15.27
N ASP A 201 5.44 -3.53 15.68
CA ASP A 201 4.34 -3.16 16.59
C ASP A 201 2.98 -3.54 16.02
N LEU A 202 2.75 -3.30 14.72
CA LEU A 202 1.53 -3.72 14.01
C LEU A 202 1.34 -5.24 14.03
N ALA A 203 2.38 -6.01 13.71
CA ALA A 203 2.31 -7.47 13.69
C ALA A 203 1.99 -8.06 15.07
N HIS A 204 2.68 -7.58 16.11
CA HIS A 204 2.44 -8.03 17.49
C HIS A 204 1.06 -7.60 17.99
N ARG A 205 0.61 -6.37 17.71
CA ARG A 205 -0.70 -5.90 18.14
C ARG A 205 -1.82 -6.69 17.46
N LEU A 206 -1.71 -6.99 16.16
CA LEU A 206 -2.70 -7.82 15.47
C LEU A 206 -2.77 -9.23 16.07
N ALA A 207 -1.62 -9.89 16.24
CA ALA A 207 -1.57 -11.24 16.80
C ALA A 207 -2.13 -11.29 18.23
N ALA A 208 -1.77 -10.31 19.07
CA ALA A 208 -2.30 -10.19 20.42
C ALA A 208 -3.83 -10.06 20.45
N ARG A 209 -4.40 -9.24 19.56
CA ARG A 209 -5.85 -9.00 19.47
C ARG A 209 -6.63 -10.17 18.90
N LEU A 210 -6.05 -10.92 17.95
CA LEU A 210 -6.74 -12.05 17.30
C LEU A 210 -6.55 -13.40 18.00
N PHE A 211 -5.38 -13.62 18.60
CA PHE A 211 -4.96 -14.92 19.13
C PHE A 211 -4.76 -14.93 20.64
N GLY A 212 -4.92 -13.78 21.32
CA GLY A 212 -4.90 -13.69 22.78
C GLY A 212 -3.50 -13.83 23.39
N GLU A 213 -2.45 -13.60 22.60
CA GLU A 213 -1.11 -13.33 23.12
C GLU A 213 -1.17 -12.05 23.97
N GLY A 214 -0.52 -12.04 25.14
CA GLY A 214 -0.47 -10.83 25.97
C GLY A 214 0.08 -9.65 25.15
N VAL A 215 -0.63 -8.53 25.15
CA VAL A 215 -0.19 -7.35 24.39
C VAL A 215 1.17 -6.89 24.93
N VAL A 216 2.21 -6.93 24.10
CA VAL A 216 3.59 -6.53 24.49
C VAL A 216 3.66 -5.06 24.95
N SER A 217 2.79 -4.20 24.40
CA SER A 217 2.55 -2.83 24.88
C SER A 217 1.11 -2.41 24.56
N ALA A 218 0.35 -1.98 25.57
CA ALA A 218 -1.01 -1.46 25.40
C ALA A 218 -1.06 -0.04 24.82
N ALA A 219 0.08 0.65 24.73
CA ALA A 219 0.18 1.97 24.14
C ALA A 219 0.42 1.91 22.62
N ASP A 220 0.13 3.02 21.95
CA ASP A 220 0.43 3.24 20.53
C ASP A 220 1.93 3.06 20.21
N SER A 221 2.27 2.88 18.93
CA SER A 221 3.66 2.66 18.48
C SER A 221 4.51 3.93 18.66
N PRO A 222 5.58 3.89 19.46
CA PRO A 222 6.51 5.03 19.60
C PRO A 222 7.19 5.38 18.28
N ALA A 223 7.48 4.37 17.44
CA ALA A 223 8.09 4.57 16.14
C ALA A 223 7.15 5.31 15.18
N ARG A 224 5.86 4.92 15.15
CA ARG A 224 4.82 5.63 14.40
C ARG A 224 4.70 7.10 14.84
N GLN A 225 4.67 7.35 16.15
CA GLN A 225 4.58 8.71 16.70
C GLN A 225 5.79 9.56 16.32
N GLN A 226 6.99 8.96 16.36
CA GLN A 226 8.21 9.66 15.96
C GLN A 226 8.23 9.99 14.47
N ILE A 227 7.80 9.06 13.59
CA ILE A 227 7.65 9.32 12.15
C ILE A 227 6.69 10.49 11.92
N GLU A 228 5.53 10.48 12.58
CA GLU A 228 4.54 11.56 12.46
C GLU A 228 5.13 12.90 12.91
N ALA A 229 5.91 12.92 14.00
CA ALA A 229 6.58 14.12 14.49
C ALA A 229 7.70 14.61 13.55
N LEU A 230 8.46 13.71 12.94
CA LEU A 230 9.51 14.05 11.97
C LEU A 230 8.92 14.65 10.70
N ALA A 231 7.83 14.09 10.19
CA ALA A 231 7.09 14.64 9.05
C ALA A 231 6.58 16.07 9.33
N GLN A 232 6.22 16.36 10.58
CA GLN A 232 5.84 17.71 11.00
C GLN A 232 7.04 18.67 11.09
N ARG A 233 8.21 18.19 11.53
CA ARG A 233 9.44 19.00 11.70
C ARG A 233 10.19 19.30 10.40
N GLY A 234 10.16 18.38 9.42
CA GLY A 234 10.75 18.56 8.09
C GLY A 234 10.11 19.67 7.26
N ARG A 235 9.15 20.40 7.84
CA ARG A 235 8.45 21.51 7.24
C ARG A 235 9.23 22.80 7.42
N THR A 236 9.49 23.52 6.34
CA THR A 236 9.75 24.95 6.43
C THR A 236 8.39 25.65 6.61
N PRO A 237 8.14 26.39 7.70
CA PRO A 237 6.98 27.27 7.79
C PRO A 237 7.06 28.27 6.63
N ALA A 238 6.02 28.37 5.82
CA ALA A 238 5.91 29.48 4.88
C ALA A 238 5.50 30.73 5.68
N GLU A 239 6.44 31.32 6.42
CA GLU A 239 6.27 32.60 7.10
C GLU A 239 6.78 33.73 6.21
N GLY A 240 5.84 34.48 5.64
CA GLY A 240 6.08 35.69 4.87
C GLY A 240 4.79 36.19 4.21
N PRO A 241 4.71 37.48 3.82
CA PRO A 241 3.52 38.04 3.19
C PRO A 241 3.18 37.23 1.94
N ARG A 242 2.01 36.57 1.94
CA ARG A 242 1.56 35.71 0.84
C ARG A 242 1.50 36.52 -0.45
N LYS A 243 2.36 36.18 -1.43
CA LYS A 243 2.08 36.54 -2.83
C LYS A 243 0.87 35.70 -3.26
N PRO A 244 -0.18 36.29 -3.86
CA PRO A 244 -1.40 35.55 -4.20
C PRO A 244 -1.17 34.45 -5.24
N THR A 245 -0.19 34.59 -6.13
CA THR A 245 0.01 33.68 -7.28
C THR A 245 0.64 32.33 -6.92
N PRO A 246 1.77 32.25 -6.17
CA PRO A 246 2.33 30.95 -5.77
C PRO A 246 1.37 30.10 -4.92
N GLU A 247 0.63 30.72 -4.00
CA GLU A 247 -0.34 29.97 -3.16
C GLU A 247 -1.49 29.42 -4.00
N ARG A 248 -2.03 30.20 -4.95
CA ARG A 248 -3.04 29.71 -5.91
C ARG A 248 -2.55 28.53 -6.74
N ILE A 249 -1.27 28.52 -7.13
CA ILE A 249 -0.66 27.39 -7.84
C ILE A 249 -0.61 26.14 -6.94
N ILE A 250 -0.21 26.29 -5.68
CA ILE A 250 -0.20 25.18 -4.71
C ILE A 250 -1.62 24.69 -4.40
N ASP A 251 -2.58 25.60 -4.25
CA ASP A 251 -4.00 25.26 -4.06
C ASP A 251 -4.56 24.45 -5.21
N ALA A 252 -4.34 24.92 -6.44
CA ALA A 252 -4.73 24.21 -7.65
C ALA A 252 -4.08 22.83 -7.73
N ALA A 253 -2.79 22.72 -7.41
CA ALA A 253 -2.08 21.45 -7.42
C ALA A 253 -2.61 20.48 -6.36
N ALA A 254 -2.87 20.94 -5.13
CA ALA A 254 -3.42 20.13 -4.04
C ALA A 254 -4.83 19.64 -4.39
N LYS A 255 -5.68 20.51 -4.93
CA LYS A 255 -7.02 20.16 -5.43
C LYS A 255 -6.94 19.11 -6.52
N LEU A 256 -6.15 19.33 -7.57
CA LEU A 256 -5.98 18.39 -8.67
C LEU A 256 -5.41 17.04 -8.21
N ALA A 257 -4.46 17.04 -7.28
CA ALA A 257 -3.92 15.80 -6.73
C ALA A 257 -4.98 15.01 -5.94
N GLY A 258 -5.82 15.69 -5.15
CA GLY A 258 -6.93 15.07 -4.42
C GLY A 258 -8.09 14.62 -5.32
N GLU A 259 -8.28 15.22 -6.49
CA GLU A 259 -9.37 14.91 -7.42
C GLU A 259 -8.98 13.95 -8.54
N ARG A 260 -7.70 13.91 -8.94
CA ARG A 260 -7.24 13.18 -10.14
C ARG A 260 -5.99 12.33 -9.89
N GLY A 261 -5.49 12.34 -8.66
CA GLY A 261 -4.24 11.68 -8.30
C GLY A 261 -3.01 12.50 -8.66
N PRO A 262 -1.86 12.22 -8.03
CA PRO A 262 -0.61 12.94 -8.26
C PRO A 262 -0.03 12.72 -9.66
N GLY A 263 -0.36 11.60 -10.31
CA GLY A 263 0.12 11.26 -11.66
C GLY A 263 -0.50 12.10 -12.78
N ALA A 264 -1.62 12.78 -12.53
CA ALA A 264 -2.29 13.65 -13.50
C ALA A 264 -1.70 15.07 -13.54
N LEU A 265 -0.83 15.42 -12.60
CA LEU A 265 -0.31 16.78 -12.46
C LEU A 265 0.66 17.12 -13.60
N THR A 266 0.40 18.25 -14.26
CA THR A 266 1.30 18.86 -15.24
C THR A 266 1.30 20.37 -15.06
N HIS A 267 2.38 21.06 -15.46
CA HIS A 267 2.43 22.53 -15.36
C HIS A 267 1.25 23.19 -16.09
N ARG A 268 0.86 22.67 -17.25
CA ARG A 268 -0.28 23.20 -18.04
C ARG A 268 -1.61 23.02 -17.32
N LEU A 269 -1.86 21.84 -16.74
CA LEU A 269 -3.11 21.58 -16.03
C LEU A 269 -3.21 22.44 -14.77
N ILE A 270 -2.12 22.56 -14.01
CA ILE A 270 -2.07 23.39 -12.80
C ILE A 270 -2.23 24.86 -13.15
N ALA A 271 -1.57 25.36 -14.20
CA ALA A 271 -1.69 26.75 -14.63
C ALA A 271 -3.13 27.12 -15.00
N LYS A 272 -3.80 26.22 -15.73
CA LYS A 272 -5.21 26.37 -16.09
C LYS A 272 -6.11 26.44 -14.85
N GLU A 273 -5.95 25.50 -13.92
CA GLU A 273 -6.74 25.44 -12.68
C GLU A 273 -6.46 26.65 -11.77
N ALA A 274 -5.20 27.07 -11.66
CA ALA A 274 -4.81 28.23 -10.86
C ALA A 274 -5.21 29.56 -11.51
N GLY A 275 -5.59 29.59 -12.79
CA GLY A 275 -5.88 30.81 -13.55
C GLY A 275 -4.64 31.69 -13.75
N VAL A 276 -3.50 31.07 -14.08
CA VAL A 276 -2.21 31.74 -14.32
C VAL A 276 -1.61 31.33 -15.68
N SER A 277 -0.64 32.09 -16.18
CA SER A 277 0.08 31.71 -17.41
C SER A 277 1.10 30.60 -17.15
N LEU A 278 1.46 29.83 -18.19
CA LEU A 278 2.51 28.82 -18.08
C LEU A 278 3.87 29.45 -17.70
N SER A 279 4.15 30.67 -18.19
CA SER A 279 5.36 31.41 -17.83
C SER A 279 5.41 31.77 -16.33
N SER A 280 4.24 32.05 -15.72
CA SER A 280 4.15 32.29 -14.28
C SER A 280 4.52 31.06 -13.45
N MET A 281 4.23 29.85 -13.95
CA MET A 281 4.65 28.60 -13.28
C MET A 281 6.17 28.52 -13.20
N THR A 282 6.85 28.69 -14.34
CA THR A 282 8.33 28.59 -14.43
C THR A 282 9.04 29.74 -13.73
N HIS A 283 8.39 30.89 -13.57
CA HIS A 283 8.92 32.01 -12.79
C HIS A 283 8.85 31.75 -11.27
N HIS A 284 7.82 31.03 -10.80
CA HIS A 284 7.59 30.83 -9.36
C HIS A 284 8.15 29.52 -8.81
N PHE A 285 8.29 28.49 -9.64
CA PHE A 285 8.72 27.15 -9.21
C PHE A 285 9.77 26.61 -10.17
N ALA A 286 10.85 26.06 -9.62
CA ALA A 286 11.94 25.48 -10.40
C ALA A 286 11.53 24.17 -11.07
N SER A 287 10.58 23.43 -10.50
CA SER A 287 10.14 22.14 -11.02
C SER A 287 8.70 21.79 -10.63
N LEU A 288 8.13 20.78 -11.30
CA LEU A 288 6.86 20.18 -10.89
C LEU A 288 6.99 19.46 -9.52
N GLY A 289 8.16 18.90 -9.21
CA GLY A 289 8.43 18.24 -7.93
C GLY A 289 8.33 19.20 -6.75
N GLU A 290 8.81 20.44 -6.91
CA GLU A 290 8.67 21.49 -5.89
C GLU A 290 7.18 21.80 -5.61
N ILE A 291 6.37 21.89 -6.66
CA ILE A 291 4.92 22.11 -6.52
C ILE A 291 4.25 20.93 -5.83
N GLN A 292 4.59 19.69 -6.25
CA GLN A 292 4.06 18.47 -5.66
C GLN A 292 4.38 18.37 -4.16
N HIS A 293 5.62 18.64 -3.77
CA HIS A 293 6.03 18.64 -2.36
C HIS A 293 5.15 19.57 -1.52
N ARG A 294 4.97 20.82 -1.97
CA ARG A 294 4.14 21.81 -1.24
C ARG A 294 2.66 21.46 -1.25
N ALA A 295 2.15 20.90 -2.36
CA ALA A 295 0.77 20.43 -2.47
C ALA A 295 0.50 19.25 -1.52
N PHE A 296 1.39 18.26 -1.46
CA PHE A 296 1.27 17.11 -0.55
C PHE A 296 1.37 17.54 0.91
N ALA A 297 2.25 18.48 1.24
CA ALA A 297 2.32 19.05 2.59
C ALA A 297 1.00 19.76 2.99
N LYS A 298 0.29 20.37 2.04
CA LYS A 298 -1.03 20.98 2.28
C LYS A 298 -2.12 19.91 2.47
N LEU A 299 -2.11 18.86 1.66
CA LEU A 299 -3.02 17.72 1.80
C LEU A 299 -2.81 16.97 3.12
N TYR A 300 -1.56 16.83 3.57
CA TYR A 300 -1.24 16.32 4.90
C TYR A 300 -1.95 17.10 6.01
N GLU A 301 -1.93 18.44 5.97
CA GLU A 301 -2.65 19.25 6.98
C GLU A 301 -4.14 19.12 6.89
N HIS A 302 -4.66 19.02 5.66
CA HIS A 302 -6.09 18.82 5.48
C HIS A 302 -6.52 17.47 6.07
N ALA A 303 -5.78 16.39 5.79
CA ALA A 303 -6.01 15.07 6.35
C ALA A 303 -5.92 15.07 7.87
N ARG A 304 -4.90 15.74 8.45
CA ARG A 304 -4.70 15.85 9.90
C ARG A 304 -5.81 16.61 10.62
N LYS A 305 -6.41 17.60 9.96
CA LYS A 305 -7.50 18.45 10.50
C LYS A 305 -8.89 17.94 10.12
N ALA A 306 -8.99 16.87 9.35
CA ALA A 306 -10.27 16.34 8.89
C ALA A 306 -11.14 15.98 10.10
N SER A 307 -12.38 16.47 10.08
CA SER A 307 -13.37 16.12 11.10
C SER A 307 -13.70 14.63 10.98
N VAL A 308 -13.66 13.93 12.10
CA VAL A 308 -14.05 12.53 12.18
C VAL A 308 -15.57 12.45 12.34
N PRO A 309 -16.27 11.50 11.68
CA PRO A 309 -17.71 11.36 11.85
C PRO A 309 -18.08 11.20 13.32
N ASP A 310 -19.13 11.91 13.74
CA ASP A 310 -19.75 11.69 15.04
C ASP A 310 -20.51 10.36 14.99
N LEU A 311 -20.12 9.42 15.84
CA LEU A 311 -20.70 8.08 15.91
C LEU A 311 -21.26 7.88 17.32
N PRO A 312 -22.45 7.26 17.45
CA PRO A 312 -23.01 6.98 18.76
C PRO A 312 -22.08 6.04 19.54
N ALA A 313 -21.93 6.30 20.84
CA ALA A 313 -21.23 5.37 21.72
C ALA A 313 -21.97 4.03 21.82
N ASN A 314 -21.23 2.95 22.06
CA ASN A 314 -21.74 1.58 22.20
C ASN A 314 -22.50 1.08 20.97
N LEU A 315 -22.01 1.44 19.78
CA LEU A 315 -22.53 0.96 18.52
C LEU A 315 -22.33 -0.55 18.40
N SER A 316 -23.39 -1.28 18.04
CA SER A 316 -23.26 -2.72 17.81
C SER A 316 -22.41 -3.00 16.57
N ILE A 317 -21.58 -4.04 16.63
CA ILE A 317 -20.77 -4.49 15.48
C ILE A 317 -21.67 -4.80 14.28
N ASP A 318 -22.85 -5.37 14.50
CA ASP A 318 -23.77 -5.76 13.43
C ASP A 318 -24.36 -4.53 12.73
N THR A 319 -24.82 -3.53 13.48
CA THR A 319 -25.29 -2.25 12.92
C THR A 319 -24.17 -1.55 12.16
N PHE A 320 -22.96 -1.50 12.74
CA PHE A 320 -21.81 -0.87 12.09
C PHE A 320 -21.48 -1.53 10.75
N THR A 321 -21.40 -2.86 10.73
CA THR A 321 -20.95 -3.62 9.55
C THR A 321 -22.00 -3.75 8.46
N ARG A 322 -23.29 -3.83 8.81
CA ARG A 322 -24.38 -4.02 7.83
C ARG A 322 -25.00 -2.73 7.33
N GLU A 323 -24.93 -1.63 8.10
CA GLU A 323 -25.60 -0.38 7.74
C GLU A 323 -24.61 0.76 7.48
N ILE A 324 -23.71 1.03 8.44
CA ILE A 324 -22.85 2.22 8.42
C ILE A 324 -21.68 2.03 7.44
N MET A 325 -20.99 0.89 7.51
CA MET A 325 -19.84 0.64 6.64
C MET A 325 -20.17 0.62 5.16
N PRO A 326 -21.23 -0.08 4.69
CA PRO A 326 -21.61 -0.04 3.29
C PRO A 326 -21.95 1.38 2.81
N ALA A 327 -22.56 2.21 3.67
CA ALA A 327 -22.83 3.61 3.34
C ALA A 327 -21.54 4.44 3.19
N ILE A 328 -20.54 4.20 4.05
CA ILE A 328 -19.21 4.84 3.96
C ILE A 328 -18.50 4.41 2.67
N LEU A 329 -18.51 3.12 2.35
CA LEU A 329 -17.87 2.58 1.15
C LEU A 329 -18.53 3.10 -0.13
N ARG A 330 -19.86 3.06 -0.23
CA ARG A 330 -20.59 3.64 -1.38
C ARG A 330 -20.34 5.13 -1.55
N ARG A 331 -20.21 5.88 -0.45
CA ARG A 331 -19.84 7.30 -0.51
C ARG A 331 -18.41 7.49 -1.04
N ALA A 332 -17.47 6.65 -0.62
CA ALA A 332 -16.11 6.68 -1.13
C ALA A 332 -16.08 6.32 -2.63
N GLU A 333 -16.80 5.29 -3.06
CA GLU A 333 -16.94 4.92 -4.47
C GLU A 333 -17.54 6.05 -5.31
N ALA A 334 -18.58 6.72 -4.81
CA ALA A 334 -19.19 7.87 -5.49
C ALA A 334 -18.25 9.07 -5.62
N GLN A 335 -17.25 9.18 -4.74
CA GLN A 335 -16.18 10.19 -4.82
C GLN A 335 -15.09 9.81 -5.84
N GLY A 336 -15.11 8.59 -6.38
CA GLY A 336 -14.22 8.11 -7.42
C GLY A 336 -12.75 8.28 -7.07
N HIS A 337 -12.06 9.11 -7.84
CA HIS A 337 -10.61 9.35 -7.73
C HIS A 337 -10.19 9.85 -6.35
N SER A 338 -11.05 10.61 -5.65
CA SER A 338 -10.71 11.15 -4.33
C SER A 338 -10.59 10.09 -3.25
N ALA A 339 -11.22 8.92 -3.41
CA ALA A 339 -11.13 7.84 -2.44
C ALA A 339 -9.76 7.16 -2.43
N ILE A 340 -9.06 7.13 -3.56
CA ILE A 340 -7.74 6.50 -3.71
C ILE A 340 -6.58 7.51 -3.76
N ALA A 341 -6.88 8.81 -3.92
CA ALA A 341 -5.88 9.85 -4.09
C ALA A 341 -4.83 9.84 -2.95
N MET A 342 -5.24 9.60 -1.71
CA MET A 342 -4.32 9.54 -0.58
C MET A 342 -3.30 8.40 -0.70
N ASP A 343 -3.73 7.22 -1.14
CA ASP A 343 -2.83 6.07 -1.32
C ASP A 343 -1.83 6.35 -2.45
N GLU A 344 -2.27 6.99 -3.53
CA GLU A 344 -1.39 7.40 -4.62
C GLU A 344 -0.41 8.51 -4.21
N ILE A 345 -0.84 9.45 -3.37
CA ILE A 345 0.01 10.51 -2.82
C ILE A 345 1.06 9.93 -1.88
N ILE A 346 0.69 9.01 -0.99
CA ILE A 346 1.66 8.32 -0.12
C ILE A 346 2.70 7.64 -1.00
N LEU A 347 2.26 6.83 -1.98
CA LEU A 347 3.17 6.14 -2.88
C LEU A 347 4.05 7.10 -3.69
N ALA A 348 3.51 8.24 -4.15
CA ALA A 348 4.28 9.27 -4.85
C ALA A 348 5.31 9.95 -3.95
N ALA A 349 4.92 10.33 -2.72
CA ALA A 349 5.78 11.00 -1.76
C ALA A 349 6.94 10.09 -1.32
N SER A 350 6.69 8.78 -1.19
CA SER A 350 7.71 7.79 -0.78
C SER A 350 8.80 7.50 -1.82
N ARG A 351 8.66 7.95 -3.08
CA ARG A 351 9.66 7.69 -4.14
C ARG A 351 10.85 8.64 -4.11
N ALA A 352 10.65 9.90 -3.70
CA ALA A 352 11.68 10.92 -3.77
C ALA A 352 12.24 11.22 -2.37
N SER A 353 13.57 11.24 -2.24
CA SER A 353 14.25 11.45 -0.96
C SER A 353 13.84 12.75 -0.23
N HIS A 354 13.51 13.80 -0.97
CA HIS A 354 13.06 15.08 -0.40
C HIS A 354 11.59 15.09 0.05
N THR A 355 10.81 14.03 -0.26
CA THR A 355 9.40 13.87 0.14
C THR A 355 9.14 12.58 0.91
N GLU A 356 10.14 11.70 1.11
CA GLU A 356 9.92 10.38 1.72
C GLU A 356 9.35 10.50 3.14
N ALA A 357 9.81 11.48 3.93
CA ALA A 357 9.28 11.77 5.26
C ALA A 357 7.80 12.21 5.24
N LEU A 358 7.35 12.88 4.16
CA LEU A 358 5.92 13.18 3.98
C LEU A 358 5.14 11.90 3.67
N GLY A 359 5.71 10.97 2.90
CA GLY A 359 5.10 9.67 2.59
C GLY A 359 4.86 8.84 3.85
N SER A 360 5.89 8.64 4.68
CA SER A 360 5.75 7.92 5.95
C SER A 360 4.88 8.65 6.96
N GLY A 361 4.94 9.99 7.01
CA GLY A 361 4.04 10.80 7.83
C GLY A 361 2.58 10.66 7.44
N LEU A 362 2.26 10.74 6.14
CA LEU A 362 0.90 10.52 5.63
C LEU A 362 0.41 9.10 5.96
N MET A 363 1.27 8.08 5.84
CA MET A 363 0.95 6.72 6.25
C MET A 363 0.72 6.63 7.77
N ALA A 364 1.50 7.34 8.59
CA ALA A 364 1.31 7.40 10.04
C ALA A 364 -0.02 8.07 10.45
N LEU A 365 -0.53 9.00 9.63
CA LEU A 365 -1.88 9.59 9.80
C LEU A 365 -3.02 8.66 9.40
N VAL A 366 -2.76 7.56 8.68
CA VAL A 366 -3.82 6.61 8.28
C VAL A 366 -4.49 6.03 9.52
N GLY A 367 -5.81 6.07 9.55
CA GLY A 367 -6.64 5.46 10.59
C GLY A 367 -7.25 6.40 11.63
N GLN A 368 -7.11 7.73 11.50
CA GLN A 368 -7.63 8.67 12.51
C GLN A 368 -9.15 8.50 12.65
N SER A 369 -9.81 8.34 11.51
CA SER A 369 -11.23 8.04 11.43
C SER A 369 -11.58 6.64 11.94
N SER A 370 -10.80 5.63 11.59
CA SER A 370 -11.06 4.25 12.03
C SER A 370 -10.79 4.04 13.52
N THR A 371 -9.92 4.83 14.17
CA THR A 371 -9.79 4.83 15.64
C THR A 371 -11.11 5.23 16.29
N VAL A 372 -11.80 6.25 15.78
CA VAL A 372 -13.11 6.68 16.32
C VAL A 372 -14.19 5.62 16.04
N MET A 373 -14.19 5.05 14.83
CA MET A 373 -15.10 3.94 14.50
C MET A 373 -14.90 2.75 15.43
N LEU A 374 -13.66 2.36 15.69
CA LEU A 374 -13.33 1.25 16.58
C LEU A 374 -13.75 1.55 18.02
N LYS A 375 -13.45 2.77 18.52
CA LYS A 375 -13.86 3.23 19.86
C LYS A 375 -15.37 3.18 20.07
N ALA A 376 -16.15 3.53 19.05
CA ALA A 376 -17.60 3.46 19.14
C ALA A 376 -18.12 2.04 19.42
N MET A 377 -17.36 1.00 19.04
CA MET A 377 -17.71 -0.41 19.23
C MET A 377 -16.94 -1.11 20.35
N ALA A 378 -15.87 -0.50 20.88
CA ALA A 378 -14.89 -1.17 21.75
C ALA A 378 -15.39 -1.43 23.18
N GLY A 379 -16.47 -0.78 23.61
CA GLY A 379 -16.93 -0.82 25.00
C GLY A 379 -15.83 -0.31 25.93
N ASP A 380 -15.48 -1.10 26.94
CA ASP A 380 -14.42 -0.78 27.91
C ASP A 380 -13.00 -1.11 27.42
N MET A 381 -12.85 -1.70 26.22
CA MET A 381 -11.54 -2.04 25.71
C MET A 381 -10.78 -0.78 25.28
N GLU A 382 -9.63 -0.55 25.92
CA GLU A 382 -8.69 0.50 25.50
C GLU A 382 -8.25 0.26 24.05
N THR A 383 -8.45 1.28 23.22
CA THR A 383 -8.09 1.30 21.80
C THR A 383 -7.37 2.59 21.45
N ASP A 384 -6.32 2.46 20.65
CA ASP A 384 -5.43 3.55 20.30
C ASP A 384 -5.34 3.78 18.78
N ARG A 385 -4.31 4.54 18.39
CA ARG A 385 -4.07 4.90 16.99
C ARG A 385 -3.57 3.71 16.16
N LEU A 386 -2.82 2.80 16.77
CA LEU A 386 -2.33 1.57 16.16
C LEU A 386 -3.47 0.58 15.91
N ASP A 387 -4.40 0.44 16.85
CA ASP A 387 -5.63 -0.35 16.65
C ASP A 387 -6.49 0.23 15.51
N GLY A 388 -6.62 1.55 15.44
CA GLY A 388 -7.30 2.20 14.31
C GLY A 388 -6.60 1.94 12.98
N GLN A 389 -5.26 1.93 12.93
CA GLN A 389 -4.49 1.59 11.73
C GLN A 389 -4.78 0.17 11.27
N LEU A 390 -4.68 -0.81 12.18
CA LEU A 390 -4.99 -2.21 11.88
C LEU A 390 -6.42 -2.36 11.35
N PHE A 391 -7.38 -1.69 11.97
CA PHE A 391 -8.76 -1.73 11.52
C PHE A 391 -8.95 -1.14 10.11
N ARG A 392 -8.29 0.00 9.81
CA ARG A 392 -8.31 0.60 8.46
C ARG A 392 -7.61 -0.28 7.43
N PHE A 393 -6.55 -0.98 7.80
CA PHE A 393 -5.85 -1.91 6.90
C PHE A 393 -6.73 -3.09 6.54
N VAL A 394 -7.41 -3.67 7.53
CA VAL A 394 -8.31 -4.79 7.27
C VAL A 394 -9.51 -4.35 6.44
N ILE A 395 -10.22 -3.27 6.79
CA ILE A 395 -11.37 -2.80 6.01
C ILE A 395 -11.00 -2.60 4.55
N THR A 396 -9.89 -1.91 4.26
CA THR A 396 -9.55 -1.64 2.86
C THR A 396 -9.08 -2.88 2.12
N GLY A 397 -8.32 -3.77 2.76
CA GLY A 397 -7.96 -5.03 2.12
C GLY A 397 -9.13 -6.02 1.99
N LEU A 398 -10.14 -5.98 2.85
CA LEU A 398 -11.40 -6.71 2.66
C LEU A 398 -12.19 -6.14 1.50
N ASN A 399 -12.26 -4.81 1.35
CA ASN A 399 -12.90 -4.18 0.20
C ASN A 399 -12.23 -4.61 -1.11
N GLU A 400 -10.89 -4.60 -1.17
CA GLU A 400 -10.12 -5.10 -2.31
C GLU A 400 -10.37 -6.61 -2.59
N GLN A 401 -10.60 -7.42 -1.54
CA GLN A 401 -10.85 -8.86 -1.67
C GLN A 401 -12.31 -9.20 -1.99
N ALA A 402 -13.27 -8.33 -1.68
CA ALA A 402 -14.67 -8.52 -2.01
C ALA A 402 -14.87 -8.69 -3.52
N ASP A 403 -14.00 -8.10 -4.35
CA ASP A 403 -13.98 -8.27 -5.80
C ASP A 403 -13.71 -9.71 -6.27
N LEU A 404 -13.22 -10.60 -5.39
CA LEU A 404 -13.12 -12.04 -5.66
C LEU A 404 -14.48 -12.74 -5.64
N GLN A 405 -15.50 -12.11 -5.06
CA GLN A 405 -16.85 -12.65 -4.96
C GLN A 405 -17.71 -12.20 -6.15
N PRO A 406 -18.79 -12.96 -6.47
CA PRO A 406 -19.87 -12.49 -7.32
C PRO A 406 -20.37 -11.10 -6.87
N GLU A 407 -20.75 -10.25 -7.83
CA GLU A 407 -21.14 -8.86 -7.58
C GLU A 407 -22.27 -8.73 -6.55
N ASP A 408 -23.24 -9.63 -6.59
CA ASP A 408 -24.38 -9.72 -5.68
C ASP A 408 -24.01 -10.17 -4.25
N GLN A 409 -22.79 -10.65 -4.04
CA GLN A 409 -22.33 -11.18 -2.74
C GLN A 409 -21.24 -10.32 -2.08
N ARG A 410 -20.71 -9.30 -2.76
CA ARG A 410 -19.57 -8.51 -2.27
C ARG A 410 -19.84 -7.83 -0.93
N ASP A 411 -20.97 -7.13 -0.83
CA ASP A 411 -21.36 -6.39 0.37
C ASP A 411 -21.57 -7.33 1.57
N THR A 412 -22.26 -8.45 1.35
CA THR A 412 -22.52 -9.46 2.39
C THR A 412 -21.22 -10.09 2.85
N TRP A 413 -20.36 -10.52 1.92
CA TRP A 413 -19.07 -11.11 2.24
C TRP A 413 -18.17 -10.14 3.01
N PHE A 414 -18.12 -8.87 2.59
CA PHE A 414 -17.38 -7.83 3.28
C PHE A 414 -17.87 -7.65 4.72
N ALA A 415 -19.19 -7.49 4.90
CA ALA A 415 -19.79 -7.27 6.21
C ALA A 415 -19.55 -8.45 7.17
N GLU A 416 -19.67 -9.68 6.68
CA GLU A 416 -19.45 -10.89 7.48
C GLU A 416 -17.99 -11.04 7.93
N ASN A 417 -17.03 -10.81 7.02
CA ASN A 417 -15.61 -10.87 7.37
C ASN A 417 -15.19 -9.73 8.31
N CYS A 418 -15.74 -8.53 8.11
CA CYS A 418 -15.50 -7.40 9.00
C CYS A 418 -16.07 -7.66 10.41
N ALA A 419 -17.29 -8.21 10.51
CA ALA A 419 -17.91 -8.56 11.78
C ALA A 419 -17.14 -9.68 12.49
N LEU A 420 -16.70 -10.71 11.76
CA LEU A 420 -15.86 -11.77 12.30
C LEU A 420 -14.58 -11.20 12.92
N LEU A 421 -13.87 -10.33 12.19
CA LEU A 421 -12.68 -9.66 12.72
C LEU A 421 -13.02 -8.89 14.00
N LEU A 422 -13.99 -7.97 13.93
CA LEU A 422 -14.31 -7.08 15.04
C LEU A 422 -14.69 -7.87 16.30
N ARG A 423 -15.48 -8.95 16.15
CA ARG A 423 -15.85 -9.81 17.28
C ARG A 423 -14.66 -10.55 17.88
N ARG A 424 -13.64 -10.90 17.10
CA ARG A 424 -12.40 -11.50 17.65
C ARG A 424 -11.51 -10.43 18.27
N TYR A 425 -11.30 -9.33 17.55
CA TYR A 425 -10.38 -8.25 17.88
C TYR A 425 -10.80 -7.47 19.13
N LEU A 426 -12.09 -7.20 19.30
CA LEU A 426 -12.66 -6.47 20.43
C LEU A 426 -13.03 -7.39 21.60
N LYS A 427 -12.88 -8.71 21.46
CA LYS A 427 -13.05 -9.64 22.58
C LYS A 427 -11.81 -9.56 23.48
N GLY A 428 -11.79 -8.55 24.36
CA GLY A 428 -10.98 -8.64 25.58
C GLY A 428 -11.37 -9.91 26.32
N ARG A 429 -10.39 -10.68 26.84
CA ARG A 429 -10.60 -11.97 27.52
C ARG A 429 -11.71 -11.88 28.57
N ALA A 430 -12.95 -12.19 28.18
CA ALA A 430 -14.02 -12.53 29.08
C ALA A 430 -14.27 -14.03 28.89
N SER A 431 -14.15 -14.75 30.01
CA SER A 431 -14.52 -16.13 30.27
C SER A 431 -13.71 -17.26 29.61
N ASP A 432 -12.51 -17.55 30.12
CA ASP A 432 -11.95 -18.92 29.99
C ASP A 432 -10.99 -19.31 31.13
N ASP A 433 -11.21 -18.79 32.36
CA ASP A 433 -10.46 -19.23 33.55
C ASP A 433 -11.37 -19.56 34.77
N THR A 434 -12.64 -19.87 34.51
CA THR A 434 -13.57 -20.38 35.54
C THR A 434 -14.35 -21.57 35.02
N GLN A 435 -13.67 -22.69 34.79
CA GLN A 435 -14.19 -24.06 35.01
C GLN A 435 -13.09 -25.08 34.67
N GLY A 436 -12.25 -25.41 35.65
CA GLY A 436 -11.22 -26.42 35.42
C GLY A 436 -10.25 -26.69 36.57
N ARG A 437 -10.69 -26.62 37.83
CA ARG A 437 -10.06 -27.28 39.01
C ARG A 437 -10.95 -27.10 40.25
N ALA A 438 -12.07 -27.80 40.24
CA ALA A 438 -12.61 -28.39 41.45
C ALA A 438 -12.33 -29.89 41.34
N GLY A 439 -11.46 -30.37 42.20
CA GLY A 439 -10.95 -31.74 42.29
C GLY A 439 -9.99 -31.80 43.45
#